data_AF-A0A661TR27-F1
#
_entry.id   AF-A0A661TR27-F1
#
_cell.length_a   1.000
_cell.length_b   1.000
_cell.length_c   1.000
_cell.angle_alpha   90.00
_cell.angle_beta   90.00
_cell.angle_gamma   90.00
#
_symmetry.space_group_name_H-M   'P 1'
#
loop_
_entity.id
_entity.type
_entity.pdbx_description
1 polymer ?
#
loop_
_entity_poly.entity_id
_entity_poly.type
_entity_poly.pdbx_seq_one_letter_code
_entity_poly.pdbx_strand_id
1 'polypeptide(L)'
;AWVTIYSESFIAIAGIYLIYKYTKFFPNIKIIIKSLIASAFMALGLYLFNNSLGLNLYLTLSAGVLIYFISLYLLKGLNKEDILNLLNKSA
;
A
#
# COMPACT_ATOMS: atom_id res chain seq x y z
N ALA A 1 -18.30 7.51 10.73
CA ALA A 1 -17.21 6.98 9.88
C ALA A 1 -17.64 5.79 9.01
N TRP A 2 -18.51 4.88 9.49
CA TRP A 2 -18.96 3.71 8.72
C TRP A 2 -19.58 4.03 7.35
N VAL A 3 -20.48 5.02 7.29
CA VAL A 3 -21.13 5.45 6.03
C VAL A 3 -20.12 5.94 4.97
N THR A 4 -19.06 6.62 5.41
CA THR A 4 -17.98 7.11 4.55
C THR A 4 -17.23 5.95 3.90
N ILE A 5 -16.86 4.95 4.70
CA ILE A 5 -16.14 3.76 4.24
C ILE A 5 -16.96 2.99 3.18
N TYR A 6 -18.26 2.81 3.41
CA TYR A 6 -19.15 2.18 2.44
C TYR A 6 -19.24 2.98 1.14
N SER A 7 -19.38 4.30 1.25
CA SER A 7 -19.49 5.18 0.09
C SER A 7 -18.20 5.20 -0.73
N GLU A 8 -17.05 5.34 -0.08
CA GLU A 8 -15.72 5.32 -0.73
C GLU A 8 -15.44 3.97 -1.41
N SER A 9 -15.78 2.87 -0.74
CA SER A 9 -15.63 1.52 -1.31
C SER A 9 -16.52 1.36 -2.55
N PHE A 10 -17.76 1.82 -2.50
CA PHE A 10 -18.69 1.77 -3.63
C PHE A 10 -18.17 2.60 -4.82
N ILE A 11 -17.71 3.82 -4.57
CA ILE A 11 -17.14 4.71 -5.59
C ILE A 11 -15.88 4.10 -6.20
N ALA A 12 -14.99 3.52 -5.38
CA ALA A 12 -13.78 2.85 -5.83
C ALA A 12 -14.08 1.65 -6.74
N ILE A 13 -15.05 0.80 -6.35
CA ILE A 13 -15.48 -0.35 -7.15
C ILE A 13 -16.11 0.11 -8.47
N ALA A 14 -16.97 1.13 -8.44
CA ALA A 14 -17.58 1.69 -9.63
C ALA A 14 -16.54 2.30 -10.60
N GLY A 15 -15.51 2.96 -10.06
CA GLY A 15 -14.38 3.48 -10.83
C GLY A 15 -13.58 2.37 -11.50
N ILE A 16 -13.21 1.31 -10.76
CA ILE A 16 -12.52 0.14 -11.31
C ILE A 16 -13.36 -0.51 -12.41
N TYR A 17 -14.67 -0.66 -12.20
CA TYR A 17 -15.58 -1.22 -13.21
C TYR A 17 -15.62 -0.40 -14.50
N LEU A 18 -15.71 0.94 -14.40
CA LEU A 18 -15.69 1.82 -15.56
C LEU A 18 -14.36 1.74 -16.32
N ILE A 19 -13.23 1.79 -15.62
CA ILE A 19 -11.89 1.69 -16.23
C ILE A 19 -11.74 0.36 -16.96
N TYR A 20 -12.20 -0.74 -16.35
CA TYR A 20 -12.17 -2.05 -16.98
C TYR A 20 -13.05 -2.10 -18.24
N LYS A 21 -14.25 -1.53 -18.17
CA LYS A 21 -15.20 -1.51 -19.29
C LYS A 21 -14.68 -0.71 -20.49
N TYR A 22 -14.06 0.44 -20.27
CA TYR A 22 -13.66 1.36 -21.34
C TYR A 22 -12.21 1.17 -21.81
N THR A 23 -11.29 0.84 -20.92
CA THR A 23 -9.85 0.73 -21.25
C THR A 23 -9.39 -0.72 -21.35
N LYS A 24 -10.19 -1.70 -20.89
CA LYS A 24 -9.79 -3.12 -20.70
C LYS A 24 -8.50 -3.28 -19.88
N PHE A 25 -8.12 -2.23 -19.15
CA PHE A 25 -6.94 -2.21 -18.32
C PHE A 25 -7.31 -2.73 -16.94
N PHE A 26 -6.58 -3.74 -16.47
CA PHE A 26 -6.74 -4.26 -15.11
C PHE A 26 -5.49 -3.90 -14.30
N PRO A 27 -5.64 -3.30 -13.11
CA PRO A 27 -4.50 -3.06 -12.24
C PRO A 27 -3.82 -4.40 -11.90
N ASN A 28 -2.49 -4.40 -11.81
CA ASN A 28 -1.74 -5.62 -11.54
C ASN A 28 -2.06 -6.13 -10.13
N ILE A 29 -2.94 -7.14 -10.03
CA ILE A 29 -3.40 -7.71 -8.76
C ILE A 29 -2.22 -8.15 -7.88
N LYS A 30 -1.10 -8.57 -8.48
CA LYS A 30 0.11 -8.93 -7.73
C LYS A 30 0.63 -7.77 -6.88
N ILE A 31 0.57 -6.53 -7.38
CA ILE A 31 1.00 -5.33 -6.63
C ILE A 31 0.03 -5.04 -5.48
N ILE A 32 -1.28 -5.21 -5.70
CA ILE A 32 -2.30 -5.05 -4.66
C ILE A 32 -2.08 -6.06 -3.53
N ILE A 33 -1.87 -7.33 -3.84
CA ILE A 33 -1.62 -8.36 -2.83
C ILE A 33 -0.30 -8.10 -2.09
N LYS A 34 0.77 -7.74 -2.80
CA LYS A 34 2.07 -7.43 -2.18
C LYS A 34 1.99 -6.23 -1.24
N SER A 35 1.27 -5.17 -1.63
CA SER A 35 1.07 -4.00 -0.76
C SER A 35 0.20 -4.34 0.46
N LEU A 36 -0.82 -5.19 0.32
CA LEU A 36 -1.61 -5.69 1.45
C LEU A 36 -0.75 -6.49 2.44
N ILE A 37 0.12 -7.38 1.93
CA ILE A 37 1.06 -8.16 2.75
C ILE A 37 2.06 -7.22 3.43
N ALA A 38 2.60 -6.22 2.74
CA ALA A 38 3.50 -5.23 3.34
C ALA A 38 2.82 -4.47 4.50
N SER A 39 1.55 -4.07 4.32
CA SER A 39 0.76 -3.45 5.39
C SER A 39 0.53 -4.38 6.58
N ALA A 40 0.34 -5.69 6.34
CA ALA A 40 0.23 -6.68 7.41
C ALA A 40 1.56 -6.84 8.19
N PHE A 41 2.70 -6.86 7.50
CA PHE A 41 4.03 -6.86 8.14
C PHE A 41 4.27 -5.58 8.95
N MET A 42 3.86 -4.42 8.44
CA MET A 42 3.90 -3.16 9.19
C MET A 42 3.05 -3.23 10.47
N ALA A 43 1.81 -3.71 10.37
CA ALA A 43 0.92 -3.84 11.51
C ALA A 43 1.48 -4.80 12.57
N LEU A 44 2.01 -5.95 12.16
CA LEU A 44 2.66 -6.91 13.07
C LEU A 44 3.94 -6.33 13.69
N GLY A 45 4.78 -5.69 12.89
CA GLY A 45 6.02 -5.08 13.37
C GLY A 45 5.73 -4.00 14.41
N LEU A 46 4.78 -3.12 14.14
CA LEU A 46 4.36 -2.09 15.10
C LEU A 46 3.70 -2.67 16.34
N TYR A 47 2.89 -3.71 16.23
CA TYR A 47 2.27 -4.37 17.38
C TYR A 47 3.32 -4.93 18.35
N LEU A 48 4.33 -5.61 17.81
CA LEU A 48 5.45 -6.15 18.62
C LEU A 48 6.29 -5.03 19.23
N PHE A 49 6.63 -4.00 18.45
CA PHE A 49 7.45 -2.87 18.93
C PHE A 49 6.72 -2.02 19.99
N ASN A 50 5.44 -1.75 19.81
CA ASN A 50 4.66 -0.94 20.73
C ASN A 50 4.48 -1.67 22.08
N ASN A 51 4.21 -2.98 22.03
CA ASN A 51 4.05 -3.80 23.23
C ASN A 51 5.37 -3.95 24.03
N SER A 52 6.54 -3.93 23.37
CA SER A 52 7.83 -4.12 24.05
C SER A 52 8.56 -2.84 24.44
N LEU A 53 8.41 -1.73 23.71
CA LEU A 53 9.22 -0.52 23.93
C LEU A 53 8.45 0.70 24.48
N GLY A 54 7.12 0.67 24.58
CA GLY A 54 6.35 1.84 25.04
C GLY A 54 6.65 3.09 24.20
N LEU A 55 6.73 2.91 22.88
CA LEU A 55 7.22 3.93 21.96
C LEU A 55 6.31 5.16 21.93
N ASN A 56 6.94 6.34 22.00
CA ASN A 56 6.26 7.61 21.78
C ASN A 56 5.69 7.68 20.34
N LEU A 57 4.61 8.43 20.14
CA LEU A 57 3.83 8.46 18.89
C LEU A 57 4.72 8.73 17.66
N TYR A 58 5.67 9.65 17.77
CA TYR A 58 6.60 10.03 16.71
C TYR A 58 7.52 8.87 16.28
N LEU A 59 7.99 8.07 17.25
CA LEU A 59 8.84 6.91 16.98
C LEU A 59 8.04 5.79 16.34
N THR A 60 6.81 5.55 16.80
CA THR A 60 5.89 4.57 16.19
C THR A 60 5.58 4.91 14.74
N LEU A 61 5.30 6.18 14.43
CA LEU A 61 5.08 6.63 13.05
C LEU A 61 6.31 6.42 12.16
N SER A 62 7.48 6.83 12.65
CA SER A 62 8.73 6.70 11.91
C SER A 62 9.07 5.22 11.65
N ALA A 63 8.91 4.37 12.66
CA ALA A 63 9.08 2.93 12.55
C ALA A 63 8.08 2.31 11.55
N GLY A 64 6.82 2.73 11.57
CA GLY A 64 5.79 2.24 10.64
C GLY A 64 6.15 2.53 9.18
N VAL A 65 6.56 3.77 8.90
CA VAL A 65 7.01 4.17 7.55
C VAL A 65 8.20 3.31 7.12
N LEU A 66 9.21 3.14 7.98
CA LEU A 66 10.39 2.34 7.66
C LEU A 66 10.03 0.87 7.42
N ILE A 67 9.26 0.25 8.30
CA ILE A 67 8.86 -1.16 8.16
C ILE A 67 8.05 -1.36 6.88
N TYR A 68 7.09 -0.48 6.59
CA TYR A 68 6.30 -0.57 5.37
C TYR A 68 7.16 -0.48 4.11
N PHE A 69 8.06 0.51 4.02
CA PHE A 69 8.95 0.67 2.88
C PHE A 69 9.89 -0.54 2.72
N ILE A 70 10.46 -1.03 3.82
CA ILE A 70 11.35 -2.19 3.83
C ILE A 70 10.58 -3.45 3.38
N SER A 71 9.39 -3.70 3.92
CA SER A 71 8.55 -4.84 3.54
C SER A 71 8.13 -4.76 2.07
N LEU A 72 7.75 -3.58 1.58
CA LEU A 72 7.36 -3.38 0.19
C LEU A 72 8.54 -3.62 -0.77
N TYR A 73 9.74 -3.18 -0.39
CA TYR A 73 10.98 -3.44 -1.13
C TYR A 73 11.33 -4.93 -1.14
N LEU A 74 11.27 -5.61 0.01
CA LEU A 74 11.54 -7.05 0.12
C LEU A 74 10.56 -7.92 -0.67
N LEU A 75 9.27 -7.54 -0.67
CA LEU A 75 8.23 -8.24 -1.44
C LEU A 75 8.32 -7.97 -2.95
N LYS A 76 9.28 -7.14 -3.39
CA LYS A 76 9.37 -6.62 -4.77
C LYS A 76 8.01 -6.10 -5.22
N GLY A 77 7.31 -5.38 -4.33
CA GLY A 77 6.01 -4.75 -4.62
C GLY A 77 6.15 -3.62 -5.63
N LEU A 78 7.29 -2.94 -5.57
CA LEU A 78 7.81 -2.02 -6.57
C LEU A 78 9.18 -2.52 -7.00
N ASN A 79 9.33 -2.88 -8.28
CA ASN A 79 10.64 -3.18 -8.81
C ASN A 79 11.40 -1.86 -9.09
N LYS A 80 12.73 -1.90 -9.08
CA LYS A 80 13.54 -0.72 -9.44
C LYS A 80 13.19 -0.22 -10.86
N GLU A 81 12.85 -1.16 -11.74
CA GLU A 81 12.35 -0.90 -13.10
C GLU A 81 10.98 -0.20 -13.10
N ASP A 82 10.07 -0.52 -12.16
CA ASP A 82 8.78 0.18 -12.05
C ASP A 82 8.99 1.63 -11.60
N ILE A 83 9.90 1.86 -10.65
CA ILE A 83 10.24 3.22 -10.18
C ILE A 83 10.93 4.02 -11.29
N LEU A 84 11.83 3.40 -12.05
CA LEU A 84 12.49 4.03 -13.20
C LEU A 84 11.49 4.31 -14.32
N ASN A 85 10.51 3.44 -14.59
CA ASN A 85 9.44 3.69 -15.56
C ASN A 85 8.50 4.82 -15.12
N LEU A 86 8.25 4.97 -13.82
CA LEU A 86 7.47 6.08 -13.26
C LEU A 86 8.22 7.41 -13.33
N LEU A 87 9.55 7.40 -13.13
CA LEU A 87 10.41 8.58 -13.27
C LEU A 87 10.70 8.92 -14.74
N ASN A 88 10.71 7.93 -15.62
CA ASN A 88 10.98 8.10 -17.04
C ASN A 88 9.69 8.26 -17.86
N LYS A 89 8.96 9.35 -17.62
CA LYS A 89 7.94 9.82 -18.55
C LYS A 89 8.01 11.32 -18.78
N SER A 90 9.01 11.73 -19.56
CA SER A 90 8.81 12.49 -20.82
C SER A 90 10.17 12.95 -21.38
N ALA A 91 10.77 12.13 -22.25
CA ALA A 91 11.58 12.56 -23.39
C ALA A 91 11.50 11.46 -24.45
#